data_AF-A0AAN7UTZ0-F1
#
_entry.id   AF-A0AAN7UTZ0-F1
#
_cell.length_a   1.000
_cell.length_b   1.000
_cell.length_c   1.000
_cell.angle_alpha   90.00
_cell.angle_beta   90.00
_cell.angle_gamma   90.00
#
_symmetry.space_group_name_H-M   'P 1'
#
loop_
_entity.id
_entity.type
_entity.pdbx_description
1 polymer ?
#
loop_
_entity_poly.entity_id
_entity_poly.type
_entity_poly.pdbx_seq_one_letter_code
_entity_poly.pdbx_strand_id
1 'polypeptide(L)'
;MTMSISLPAGIIVAIPTKIPIDMSRYGSRIFTTVMFGLVLATYFQQVFGKVLWPFSLKMALLTSVVLGFSLFVSVQTWQATRPMVYHAAKLFEQVIWRLWDSAQIRRLRKKIEFEFFTLILGAGGNNLCLVIFWPGWAIIGLALFAFSALNVG
;
A
#
# COMPACT_ATOMS: atom_id res chain seq x y z
N MET A 1 -73.15 -59.94 -65.86
CA MET A 1 -73.53 -59.54 -64.49
C MET A 1 -72.27 -59.06 -63.79
N THR A 2 -72.09 -57.74 -63.76
CA THR A 2 -70.97 -57.02 -63.17
C THR A 2 -71.34 -56.61 -61.74
N MET A 3 -70.57 -57.06 -60.74
CA MET A 3 -70.67 -56.54 -59.37
C MET A 3 -69.39 -55.82 -59.00
N SER A 4 -69.56 -54.53 -58.74
CA SER A 4 -68.60 -53.48 -58.41
C SER A 4 -68.00 -53.68 -57.01
N ILE A 5 -66.67 -53.55 -56.90
CA ILE A 5 -65.94 -53.49 -55.63
C ILE A 5 -65.88 -52.02 -55.22
N SER A 6 -66.60 -51.67 -54.16
CA SER A 6 -66.54 -50.35 -53.53
C SER A 6 -65.39 -50.29 -52.52
N LEU A 7 -64.38 -49.46 -52.77
CA LEU A 7 -63.43 -49.04 -51.74
C LEU A 7 -64.18 -48.22 -50.67
N PRO A 8 -63.94 -48.46 -49.37
CA PRO A 8 -64.50 -47.61 -48.33
C PRO A 8 -63.84 -46.23 -48.37
N ALA A 9 -64.67 -45.21 -48.59
CA ALA A 9 -64.32 -43.82 -48.37
C ALA A 9 -64.08 -43.57 -46.87
N GLY A 10 -62.99 -42.87 -46.55
CA GLY A 10 -62.81 -42.25 -45.23
C GLY A 10 -61.82 -42.94 -44.30
N ILE A 11 -60.55 -43.07 -44.72
CA ILE A 11 -59.45 -43.18 -43.75
C ILE A 11 -59.11 -41.76 -43.30
N ILE A 12 -59.68 -41.34 -42.17
CA ILE A 12 -59.24 -40.16 -41.43
C ILE A 12 -58.24 -40.66 -40.38
N VAL A 13 -56.95 -40.59 -40.69
CA VAL A 13 -55.90 -40.76 -39.69
C VAL A 13 -55.87 -39.48 -38.86
N ALA A 14 -56.58 -39.47 -37.73
CA ALA A 14 -56.40 -38.45 -36.71
C ALA A 14 -55.04 -38.69 -36.01
N ILE A 15 -54.02 -37.95 -36.43
CA ILE A 15 -52.70 -37.97 -35.77
C ILE A 15 -52.86 -37.36 -34.36
N PRO A 16 -52.58 -38.09 -33.28
CA PRO A 16 -52.65 -37.52 -31.94
C PRO A 16 -51.43 -36.61 -31.69
N THR A 17 -51.57 -35.31 -31.90
CA THR A 17 -50.55 -34.29 -31.56
C THR A 17 -50.64 -33.85 -30.11
N LYS A 18 -50.59 -34.79 -29.16
CA LYS A 18 -50.39 -34.45 -27.74
C LYS A 18 -49.28 -35.30 -27.18
N ILE A 19 -48.06 -34.77 -27.32
CA ILE A 19 -46.91 -35.20 -26.52
C ILE A 19 -47.19 -34.76 -25.08
N PRO A 20 -47.33 -35.67 -24.11
CA PRO A 20 -47.46 -35.27 -22.71
C PRO A 20 -46.13 -34.67 -22.27
N ILE A 21 -46.11 -33.36 -22.05
CA ILE A 21 -44.96 -32.69 -21.43
C ILE A 21 -45.06 -33.00 -19.94
N ASP A 22 -44.22 -33.92 -19.46
CA ASP A 22 -44.09 -34.31 -18.05
C ASP A 22 -43.57 -33.14 -17.19
N MET A 23 -44.45 -32.17 -16.90
CA MET A 23 -44.14 -31.02 -16.04
C MET A 23 -43.79 -31.44 -14.60
N SER A 24 -44.24 -32.60 -14.13
CA SER A 24 -43.96 -33.09 -12.77
C SER A 24 -42.49 -33.46 -12.56
N ARG A 25 -41.83 -34.00 -13.58
CA ARG A 25 -40.42 -34.45 -13.51
C ARG A 25 -39.44 -33.28 -13.58
N TYR A 26 -39.82 -32.21 -14.27
CA TYR A 26 -39.04 -30.98 -14.39
C TYR A 26 -39.05 -30.17 -13.08
N GLY A 27 -40.23 -30.04 -12.45
CA GLY A 27 -40.37 -29.39 -11.14
C GLY A 27 -39.56 -30.07 -10.03
N SER A 28 -39.53 -31.41 -10.02
CA SER A 28 -38.74 -32.20 -9.06
C SER A 28 -37.24 -31.91 -9.16
N ARG A 29 -36.69 -31.82 -10.39
CA ARG A 29 -35.25 -31.51 -10.60
C ARG A 29 -34.87 -30.10 -10.17
N ILE A 30 -35.72 -29.12 -10.44
CA ILE A 30 -35.49 -27.73 -10.02
C ILE A 30 -35.54 -27.65 -8.50
N PHE A 31 -36.54 -28.29 -7.88
CA PHE A 31 -36.69 -28.29 -6.43
C PHE A 31 -35.48 -28.91 -5.72
N THR A 32 -34.96 -30.05 -6.22
CA THR A 32 -33.73 -30.64 -5.66
C THR A 32 -32.51 -29.75 -5.83
N THR A 33 -32.40 -29.04 -6.95
CA THR A 33 -31.26 -28.14 -7.21
C THR A 33 -31.32 -26.91 -6.32
N VAL A 34 -32.51 -26.33 -6.13
CA VAL A 34 -32.73 -25.17 -5.25
C VAL A 34 -32.52 -25.55 -3.78
N MET A 35 -33.01 -26.72 -3.35
CA MET A 35 -32.79 -27.21 -1.99
C MET A 35 -31.31 -27.46 -1.70
N PHE A 36 -30.58 -28.06 -2.64
CA PHE A 36 -29.13 -28.24 -2.50
C PHE A 36 -28.41 -26.89 -2.42
N GLY A 37 -28.80 -25.92 -3.24
CA GLY A 37 -28.26 -24.55 -3.20
C GLY A 37 -28.52 -23.85 -1.86
N LEU A 38 -29.71 -24.00 -1.29
CA LEU A 38 -30.06 -23.41 0.02
C LEU A 38 -29.29 -24.06 1.17
N VAL A 39 -29.11 -25.38 1.16
CA VAL A 39 -28.31 -26.10 2.17
C VAL A 39 -26.84 -25.68 2.08
N LEU A 40 -26.32 -25.55 0.86
CA LEU A 40 -24.94 -25.09 0.64
C LEU A 40 -24.75 -23.64 1.12
N ALA A 41 -25.69 -22.75 0.77
CA ALA A 41 -25.65 -21.34 1.17
C ALA A 41 -25.71 -21.18 2.70
N THR A 42 -26.59 -21.93 3.38
CA THR A 42 -26.70 -21.88 4.85
C THR A 42 -25.46 -22.45 5.55
N TYR A 43 -24.83 -23.48 4.97
CA TYR A 43 -23.56 -24.01 5.47
C TYR A 43 -22.44 -22.97 5.36
N PHE A 44 -22.32 -22.29 4.21
CA PHE A 44 -21.36 -21.19 4.05
C PHE A 44 -21.65 -20.04 5.01
N GLN A 45 -22.90 -19.62 5.15
CA GLN A 45 -23.29 -18.56 6.09
C GLN A 45 -22.93 -18.93 7.54
N GLN A 46 -23.09 -20.19 7.95
CA GLN A 46 -22.70 -20.64 9.29
C GLN A 46 -21.19 -20.66 9.49
N VAL A 47 -20.42 -21.13 8.52
CA VAL A 47 -18.95 -21.16 8.60
C VAL A 47 -18.38 -19.73 8.63
N PHE A 48 -18.85 -18.86 7.74
CA PHE A 48 -18.47 -17.45 7.71
C PHE A 48 -18.87 -16.72 9.00
N GLY A 49 -20.10 -16.91 9.47
CA GLY A 49 -20.61 -16.23 10.66
C GLY A 49 -19.95 -16.68 11.96
N LYS A 50 -19.68 -17.99 12.13
CA LYS A 50 -19.15 -18.52 13.39
C LYS A 50 -17.63 -18.50 13.49
N VAL A 51 -16.92 -18.69 12.37
CA VAL A 51 -15.45 -18.87 12.40
C VAL A 51 -14.74 -17.63 11.88
N LEU A 52 -15.20 -17.07 10.76
CA LEU A 52 -14.50 -15.96 10.12
C LEU A 52 -14.68 -14.64 10.89
N TRP A 53 -15.88 -14.39 11.40
CA TRP A 53 -16.19 -13.18 12.17
C TRP A 53 -15.28 -12.96 13.40
N PRO A 54 -15.15 -13.91 14.35
CA PRO A 54 -14.29 -13.72 15.51
C PRO A 54 -12.80 -13.69 15.13
N PHE A 55 -12.41 -14.38 14.07
CA PHE A 55 -11.03 -14.39 13.58
C PHE A 55 -10.62 -13.02 13.03
N SER A 56 -11.47 -12.41 12.19
CA SER A 56 -11.24 -11.05 11.66
C SER A 56 -11.17 -10.00 12.76
N LEU A 57 -12.01 -10.10 13.79
CA LEU A 57 -11.95 -9.19 14.95
C LEU A 57 -10.62 -9.32 15.72
N LYS A 58 -10.15 -10.55 15.95
CA LYS A 58 -8.86 -10.78 16.62
C LYS A 58 -7.69 -10.22 15.81
N MET A 59 -7.67 -10.46 14.49
CA MET A 59 -6.62 -9.93 13.61
C MET A 59 -6.67 -8.40 13.52
N ALA A 60 -7.85 -7.80 13.50
CA ALA A 60 -8.01 -6.34 13.54
C ALA A 60 -7.51 -5.73 14.86
N LEU A 61 -7.80 -6.38 15.99
CA LEU A 61 -7.29 -5.96 17.30
C LEU A 61 -5.76 -6.07 17.37
N LEU A 62 -5.19 -7.18 16.91
CA LEU A 62 -3.73 -7.34 16.85
C LEU A 62 -3.07 -6.28 15.97
N THR A 63 -3.65 -5.99 14.81
CA THR A 63 -3.16 -4.95 13.90
C THR A 63 -3.22 -3.56 14.54
N SER A 64 -4.32 -3.25 15.24
CA SER A 64 -4.48 -1.99 15.98
C SER A 64 -3.45 -1.85 17.11
N VAL A 65 -3.18 -2.92 17.85
CA VAL A 65 -2.15 -2.94 18.90
C VAL A 65 -0.76 -2.70 18.31
N VAL A 66 -0.40 -3.38 17.22
CA VAL A 66 0.90 -3.19 16.53
C VAL A 66 1.06 -1.75 16.03
N LEU A 67 0.01 -1.17 15.43
CA LEU A 67 0.03 0.23 15.00
C LEU A 67 0.19 1.18 16.21
N GLY A 68 -0.51 0.93 17.31
CA GLY A 68 -0.37 1.69 18.55
C GLY A 68 1.06 1.65 19.09
N PHE A 69 1.69 0.47 19.13
CA PHE A 69 3.09 0.31 19.52
C PHE A 69 4.03 1.06 18.56
N SER A 70 3.79 1.02 17.25
CA SER A 70 4.63 1.75 16.28
C SER A 70 4.56 3.27 16.46
N LEU A 71 3.39 3.81 16.77
CA LEU A 71 3.20 5.23 17.08
C LEU A 71 3.86 5.60 18.42
N PHE A 72 3.74 4.73 19.42
CA PHE A 72 4.39 4.93 20.71
C PHE A 72 5.91 4.99 20.59
N VAL A 73 6.50 4.06 19.83
CA VAL A 73 7.95 4.05 19.54
C VAL A 73 8.37 5.31 18.78
N SER A 74 7.57 5.76 17.81
CA SER A 74 7.84 6.99 17.04
C SER A 74 7.81 8.26 17.91
N VAL A 75 6.87 8.34 18.86
CA VAL A 75 6.83 9.46 19.83
C VAL A 75 8.00 9.38 20.80
N GLN A 76 8.38 8.18 21.23
CA GLN A 76 9.51 7.96 22.12
C GLN A 76 10.85 8.36 21.48
N THR A 77 11.08 8.00 20.21
CA THR A 77 12.29 8.41 19.47
C THR A 77 12.31 9.93 19.26
N TRP A 78 11.17 10.56 19.00
CA TRP A 78 11.06 12.02 18.92
C TRP A 78 11.41 12.73 20.24
N GLN A 79 10.90 12.22 21.37
CA GLN A 79 11.18 12.79 22.69
C GLN A 79 12.64 12.62 23.10
N ALA A 80 13.24 11.45 22.82
CA ALA A 80 14.66 11.19 23.12
C ALA A 80 15.63 12.02 22.26
N THR A 81 15.24 12.32 21.01
CA THR A 81 16.10 13.07 20.07
C THR A 81 16.21 14.56 20.44
N ARG A 82 15.15 15.16 20.99
CA ARG A 82 15.13 16.60 21.34
C ARG A 82 16.27 17.04 22.27
N PRO A 83 16.49 16.45 23.46
CA PRO A 83 17.54 16.91 24.37
C PRO A 83 18.93 16.69 23.80
N MET A 84 19.16 15.65 23.00
CA MET A 84 20.45 15.41 22.33
C MET A 84 20.74 16.47 21.26
N VAL A 85 19.75 16.84 20.45
CA VAL A 85 19.92 17.87 19.42
C VAL A 85 20.21 19.23 20.05
N TYR A 86 19.52 19.62 21.13
CA TYR A 86 19.80 20.89 21.82
C TYR A 86 21.19 20.92 22.46
N HIS A 87 21.63 19.83 23.08
CA HIS A 87 22.98 19.76 23.63
C HIS A 87 24.05 19.79 22.53
N ALA A 88 23.86 19.03 21.45
CA ALA A 88 24.75 19.06 20.30
C ALA A 88 24.81 20.47 19.69
N ALA A 89 23.66 21.10 19.44
CA ALA A 89 23.60 22.45 18.88
C ALA A 89 24.31 23.48 19.77
N LYS A 90 24.12 23.41 21.09
CA LYS A 90 24.78 24.33 22.04
C LYS A 90 26.29 24.09 22.11
N LEU A 91 26.73 22.84 22.07
CA LEU A 91 28.16 22.50 22.02
C LEU A 91 28.78 22.96 20.69
N PHE A 92 28.09 22.75 19.57
CA PHE A 92 28.53 23.25 18.26
C PHE A 92 28.58 24.77 18.25
N GLU A 93 27.59 25.47 18.77
CA GLU A 93 27.58 26.92 18.88
C GLU A 93 28.79 27.41 19.69
N GLN A 94 29.06 26.81 20.84
CA GLN A 94 30.23 27.18 21.67
C GLN A 94 31.56 26.90 20.97
N VAL A 95 31.69 25.78 20.27
CA VAL A 95 32.89 25.42 19.51
C VAL A 95 33.07 26.37 18.33
N ILE A 96 32.00 26.66 17.60
CA ILE A 96 32.00 27.60 16.47
C ILE A 96 32.39 28.99 16.97
N TRP A 97 31.81 29.49 18.05
CA TRP A 97 32.17 30.79 18.62
C TRP A 97 33.64 30.86 19.06
N ARG A 98 34.15 29.81 19.72
CA ARG A 98 35.58 29.75 20.11
C ARG A 98 36.52 29.66 18.91
N LEU A 99 36.16 28.90 17.88
CA LEU A 99 36.91 28.88 16.63
C LEU A 99 36.84 30.24 15.96
N TRP A 100 35.66 30.86 15.92
CA TRP A 100 35.39 32.12 15.26
C TRP A 100 36.22 33.28 15.82
N ASP A 101 36.41 33.31 17.14
CA ASP A 101 37.23 34.31 17.82
C ASP A 101 38.75 34.07 17.67
N SER A 102 39.16 32.95 17.04
CA SER A 102 40.58 32.67 16.82
C SER A 102 41.21 33.60 15.77
N ALA A 103 42.46 33.99 16.02
CA ALA A 103 43.24 34.80 15.09
C ALA A 103 43.45 34.13 13.72
N GLN A 104 43.41 32.80 13.66
CA GLN A 104 43.51 32.03 12.41
C GLN A 104 42.25 32.19 11.56
N ILE A 105 41.05 32.12 12.16
CA ILE A 105 39.79 32.30 11.42
C ILE A 105 39.60 33.75 10.96
N ARG A 106 40.07 34.73 11.73
CA ARG A 106 40.07 36.14 11.28
C ARG A 106 40.91 36.36 10.02
N ARG A 107 42.04 35.65 9.89
CA ARG A 107 42.88 35.68 8.67
C ARG A 107 42.24 34.91 7.52
N LEU A 108 41.68 33.74 7.79
CA LEU A 108 40.92 32.96 6.80
C LEU A 108 39.73 33.74 6.28
N ARG A 109 39.00 34.45 7.13
CA ARG A 109 37.86 35.28 6.73
C ARG A 109 38.25 36.33 5.70
N LYS A 110 39.31 37.10 5.95
CA LYS A 110 39.79 38.10 4.97
C LYS A 110 40.25 37.46 3.66
N LYS A 111 40.87 36.28 3.74
CA LYS A 111 41.31 35.53 2.56
C LYS A 111 40.12 34.96 1.78
N ILE A 112 39.13 34.42 2.47
CA ILE A 112 37.88 33.91 1.88
C ILE A 112 37.10 35.06 1.27
N GLU A 113 36.94 36.20 1.94
CA GLU A 113 36.29 37.38 1.35
C GLU A 113 36.97 37.78 0.04
N PHE A 114 38.30 37.86 0.03
CA PHE A 114 39.06 38.16 -1.19
C PHE A 114 38.90 37.09 -2.28
N GLU A 115 38.99 35.81 -1.93
CA GLU A 115 38.77 34.69 -2.84
C GLU A 115 37.32 34.62 -3.33
N PHE A 116 36.34 35.04 -2.52
CA PHE A 116 34.93 35.05 -2.84
C PHE A 116 34.59 36.20 -3.79
N PHE A 117 35.15 37.39 -3.56
CA PHE A 117 35.06 38.50 -4.51
C PHE A 117 35.73 38.15 -5.84
N THR A 118 36.91 37.51 -5.82
CA THR A 118 37.58 37.08 -7.05
C THR A 118 36.92 35.87 -7.73
N LEU A 119 36.28 34.96 -6.98
CA LEU A 119 35.47 33.87 -7.52
C LEU A 119 34.19 34.37 -8.15
N ILE A 120 33.47 35.29 -7.51
CA ILE A 120 32.21 35.84 -8.01
C ILE A 120 32.42 36.81 -9.17
N LEU A 121 33.42 37.69 -9.11
CA LEU A 121 33.72 38.63 -10.21
C LEU A 121 34.59 37.99 -11.31
N GLY A 122 35.27 36.88 -11.04
CA GLY A 122 36.11 36.17 -12.02
C GLY A 122 35.39 35.02 -12.72
N ALA A 123 36.14 34.26 -13.54
CA ALA A 123 35.63 33.13 -14.33
C ALA A 123 35.11 31.93 -13.51
N GLY A 124 35.19 31.97 -12.18
CA GLY A 124 34.87 30.87 -11.27
C GLY A 124 33.46 30.91 -10.63
N GLY A 125 32.68 31.97 -10.85
CA GLY A 125 31.36 32.13 -10.22
C GLY A 125 30.37 31.02 -10.58
N ASN A 126 30.49 30.48 -11.80
CA ASN A 126 29.71 29.34 -12.25
C ASN A 126 30.05 28.05 -11.47
N ASN A 127 31.33 27.81 -11.15
CA ASN A 127 31.76 26.65 -10.38
C ASN A 127 31.30 26.71 -8.92
N LEU A 128 31.27 27.89 -8.31
CA LEU A 128 30.76 28.05 -6.95
C LEU A 128 29.26 27.74 -6.87
N CYS A 129 28.49 28.23 -7.85
CA CYS A 129 27.07 27.92 -7.97
C CYS A 129 26.86 26.42 -8.19
N LEU A 130 27.69 25.78 -9.02
CA LEU A 130 27.62 24.35 -9.29
C LEU A 130 27.94 23.50 -8.06
N VAL A 131 28.88 23.91 -7.21
CA VAL A 131 29.23 23.23 -5.95
C VAL A 131 28.15 23.43 -4.90
N ILE A 132 27.56 24.63 -4.77
CA ILE A 132 26.48 24.91 -3.81
C ILE A 132 25.18 24.20 -4.20
N PHE A 133 24.82 24.25 -5.48
CA PHE A 133 23.66 23.52 -6.01
C PHE A 133 23.98 22.06 -6.35
N TRP A 134 25.16 21.56 -5.97
CA TRP A 134 25.54 20.18 -6.26
C TRP A 134 24.65 19.21 -5.47
N PRO A 135 23.86 18.35 -6.12
CA PRO A 135 22.93 17.44 -5.44
C PRO A 135 23.62 16.41 -4.54
N GLY A 136 24.92 16.19 -4.72
CA GLY A 136 25.76 15.36 -3.87
C GLY A 136 25.81 15.75 -2.39
N TRP A 137 25.45 16.97 -1.99
CA TRP A 137 25.25 17.28 -0.57
C TRP A 137 24.13 16.45 0.06
N ALA A 138 23.05 16.18 -0.69
CA ALA A 138 21.97 15.32 -0.23
C ALA A 138 22.44 13.86 -0.09
N ILE A 139 23.29 13.39 -1.00
CA ILE A 139 23.88 12.04 -0.96
C ILE A 139 24.82 11.90 0.25
N ILE A 140 25.66 12.90 0.52
CA ILE A 140 26.53 12.93 1.70
C ILE A 140 25.70 12.98 2.98
N GLY A 141 24.65 13.81 3.02
CA GLY A 141 23.72 13.88 4.16
C GLY A 141 23.03 12.54 4.43
N LEU A 142 22.59 11.85 3.38
CA LEU A 142 21.98 10.52 3.49
C LEU A 142 22.99 9.46 3.94
N ALA A 143 24.22 9.50 3.43
CA ALA A 143 25.29 8.58 3.84
C ALA A 143 25.68 8.76 5.32
N LEU A 144 25.80 10.01 5.78
CA LEU A 144 26.07 10.32 7.19
C LEU A 144 24.90 9.92 8.10
N PHE A 145 23.67 10.10 7.65
CA PHE A 145 22.48 9.63 8.36
C PHE A 145 22.46 8.11 8.48
N ALA A 146 22.72 7.39 7.39
CA ALA A 146 22.80 5.93 7.37
C ALA A 146 23.93 5.41 8.27
N PHE A 147 25.10 6.05 8.24
CA PHE A 147 26.22 5.71 9.11
C PHE A 147 25.90 5.93 10.59
N SER A 148 25.20 7.03 10.90
CA SER A 148 24.76 7.33 12.26
C SER A 148 23.70 6.35 12.77
N ALA A 149 22.79 5.91 11.90
CA ALA A 149 21.78 4.90 12.25
C ALA A 149 22.39 3.50 12.48
N LEU A 150 23.42 3.14 11.72
CA LEU A 150 24.14 1.88 11.87
C LEU A 150 24.98 1.79 13.15
N ASN A 151 25.45 2.92 13.67
CA ASN A 151 26.29 2.96 14.87
C ASN A 151 25.49 2.94 16.19
N VAL A 152 24.14 2.91 16.10
CA VAL A 152 23.21 2.94 17.25
C VAL A 152 22.46 1.61 17.43
N GLY A 153 22.59 0.66 16.48
CA GLY A 153 22.05 -0.71 16.58
C GLY A 153 23.10 -1.71 17.03
#